data_AF-A0A444ITS4-F1
#
_entry.id   AF-A0A444ITS4-F1
#
_cell.length_a   1.000
_cell.length_b   1.000
_cell.length_c   1.000
_cell.angle_alpha   90.00
_cell.angle_beta   90.00
_cell.angle_gamma   90.00
#
_symmetry.space_group_name_H-M   'P 1'
#
loop_
_entity.id
_entity.type
_entity.pdbx_description
1 polymer ?
#
loop_
_entity_poly.entity_id
_entity_poly.type
_entity_poly.pdbx_seq_one_letter_code
_entity_poly.pdbx_strand_id
1 'polypeptide(L)'
;MPLTNLTDDTLFNGRIICRQHRDGYRFSLDAVLLAHFCQPASRDKVLDLGCGCGVIGLVLCYRHSEVQVTGLELQPALADLSQRNIQPTAFKIVLQLSMETCAQ
;
A
#
# COMPACT_ATOMS: atom_id res chain seq x y z
N MET A 1 -21.26 -2.13 9.16
CA MET A 1 -20.71 -3.37 9.78
C MET A 1 -19.40 -2.98 10.48
N PRO A 2 -19.13 -3.39 11.73
CA PRO A 2 -17.91 -2.96 12.41
C PRO A 2 -16.70 -3.68 11.80
N LEU A 3 -15.79 -2.91 11.21
CA LEU A 3 -14.55 -3.36 10.54
C LEU A 3 -13.44 -3.64 11.56
N THR A 4 -13.59 -4.62 12.47
CA THR A 4 -12.65 -4.77 13.62
C THR A 4 -11.74 -5.99 13.61
N ASN A 5 -11.81 -6.87 12.60
CA ASN A 5 -10.95 -8.05 12.54
C ASN A 5 -9.85 -7.90 11.48
N LEU A 6 -8.69 -7.37 11.88
CA LEU A 6 -7.50 -7.32 11.04
C LEU A 6 -6.64 -8.56 11.26
N THR A 7 -5.93 -8.99 10.21
CA THR A 7 -4.91 -10.05 10.26
C THR A 7 -3.62 -9.53 9.67
N ASP A 8 -2.51 -10.00 10.23
CA ASP A 8 -1.16 -9.70 9.76
C ASP A 8 -0.70 -10.81 8.82
N ASP A 9 -0.51 -10.47 7.54
CA ASP A 9 0.15 -11.36 6.60
C ASP A 9 1.60 -10.93 6.42
N THR A 10 2.49 -11.90 6.27
CA THR A 10 3.92 -11.65 6.13
C THR A 10 4.42 -11.95 4.73
N LEU A 11 5.28 -11.08 4.19
CA LEU A 11 6.03 -11.31 2.96
C LEU A 11 7.53 -11.29 3.26
N PHE A 12 8.33 -11.93 2.39
CA PHE A 12 9.80 -11.96 2.47
C PHE A 12 10.33 -12.42 3.84
N ASN A 13 9.87 -13.59 4.30
CA ASN A 13 10.25 -14.19 5.59
C ASN A 13 10.03 -13.25 6.79
N GLY A 14 8.89 -12.53 6.80
CA GLY A 14 8.53 -11.63 7.91
C GLY A 14 9.14 -10.24 7.84
N ARG A 15 9.89 -9.91 6.78
CA ARG A 15 10.49 -8.57 6.61
C ARG A 15 9.46 -7.50 6.25
N ILE A 16 8.35 -7.90 5.63
CA ILE A 16 7.19 -7.04 5.43
C ILE A 16 6.02 -7.66 6.18
N ILE A 17 5.36 -6.83 6.99
CA ILE A 17 4.11 -7.16 7.66
C ILE A 17 3.04 -6.26 7.05
N CYS A 18 2.01 -6.87 6.46
CA CYS A 18 0.90 -6.17 5.83
C CYS A 18 -0.40 -6.55 6.56
N ARG A 19 -1.00 -5.59 7.26
CA ARG A 19 -2.30 -5.77 7.91
C ARG A 19 -3.42 -5.62 6.90
N GLN A 20 -4.40 -6.50 6.97
CA GLN A 20 -5.58 -6.46 6.11
C GLN A 20 -6.82 -6.96 6.85
N HIS A 21 -8.00 -6.61 6.35
CA HIS A 21 -9.23 -7.15 6.90
C HIS A 21 -9.28 -8.67 6.70
N ARG A 22 -9.68 -9.39 7.76
CA ARG A 22 -9.91 -10.84 7.68
C ARG A 22 -10.99 -11.13 6.64
N ASP A 23 -12.12 -10.42 6.80
CA ASP A 23 -13.34 -10.59 6.03
C ASP A 23 -13.53 -9.32 5.19
N GLY A 24 -12.85 -9.25 4.05
CA GLY A 24 -12.84 -8.06 3.20
C GLY A 24 -11.83 -8.15 2.06
N TYR A 25 -11.50 -7.00 1.48
CA TYR A 25 -10.42 -6.93 0.48
C TYR A 25 -9.10 -7.43 1.09
N ARG A 26 -8.47 -8.37 0.38
CA ARG A 26 -7.17 -8.95 0.70
C ARG A 26 -6.29 -8.85 -0.53
N PHE A 27 -5.00 -8.63 -0.33
CA PHE A 27 -4.10 -8.60 -1.48
C PHE A 27 -3.99 -10.00 -2.10
N SER A 28 -3.93 -10.05 -3.43
CA SER A 28 -3.70 -11.29 -4.17
C SER A 28 -2.21 -11.48 -4.49
N LEU A 29 -1.86 -12.67 -4.98
CA LEU A 29 -0.55 -12.94 -5.55
C LEU A 29 -0.23 -11.97 -6.70
N ASP A 30 -1.23 -11.55 -7.48
CA ASP A 30 -1.04 -10.65 -8.62
C ASP A 30 -0.46 -9.30 -8.20
N ALA A 31 -0.85 -8.78 -7.03
CA ALA A 31 -0.29 -7.53 -6.50
C ALA A 31 1.21 -7.67 -6.19
N VAL A 32 1.61 -8.83 -5.63
CA VAL A 32 3.03 -9.13 -5.35
C VAL A 32 3.82 -9.31 -6.64
N LEU A 33 3.25 -10.00 -7.63
CA LEU A 33 3.86 -10.17 -8.95
C LEU A 33 3.98 -8.84 -9.70
N LEU A 34 2.95 -7.99 -9.65
CA LEU A 34 2.97 -6.66 -10.25
C LEU A 34 4.09 -5.79 -9.65
N ALA A 35 4.21 -5.78 -8.32
CA ALA A 35 5.30 -5.10 -7.64
C ALA A 35 6.67 -5.70 -7.99
N HIS A 36 6.75 -7.00 -8.34
CA HIS A 36 7.97 -7.63 -8.80
C HIS A 36 8.37 -7.20 -10.23
N PHE A 37 7.39 -7.09 -11.13
CA PHE A 37 7.61 -6.67 -12.51
C PHE A 37 7.98 -5.19 -12.63
N CYS A 38 7.50 -4.37 -11.72
CA CYS A 38 7.91 -2.98 -11.64
C CYS A 38 9.38 -2.89 -11.22
N GLN A 39 10.22 -2.33 -12.09
CA GLN A 39 11.66 -2.16 -11.86
C GLN A 39 12.04 -0.67 -11.97
N PRO A 40 11.60 0.17 -11.01
CA PRO A 40 11.95 1.59 -11.00
C PRO A 40 13.46 1.79 -10.82
N ALA A 41 13.99 2.84 -11.44
CA ALA A 41 15.35 3.27 -11.21
C ALA A 41 15.50 3.91 -9.81
N SER A 42 16.74 4.05 -9.35
CA SER A 42 17.02 4.75 -8.10
C SER A 42 16.44 6.17 -8.16
N ARG A 43 15.76 6.59 -7.08
CA ARG A 43 15.14 7.93 -6.90
C ARG A 43 13.92 8.21 -7.78
N ASP A 44 13.42 7.23 -8.52
CA ASP A 44 12.15 7.36 -9.21
C ASP A 44 11.00 7.61 -8.24
N LYS A 45 9.98 8.30 -8.77
CA LYS A 45 8.72 8.56 -8.07
C LYS A 45 7.65 7.66 -8.69
N VAL A 46 7.02 6.84 -7.87
CA VAL A 46 5.99 5.88 -8.27
C VAL A 46 4.66 6.31 -7.65
N LEU A 47 3.60 6.27 -8.45
CA LEU A 47 2.22 6.49 -7.99
C LEU A 47 1.45 5.16 -8.08
N ASP A 48 1.00 4.66 -6.93
CA ASP A 48 0.17 3.45 -6.81
C ASP A 48 -1.31 3.86 -6.73
N LEU A 49 -2.03 3.70 -7.84
CA LEU A 49 -3.44 4.09 -7.98
C LEU A 49 -4.35 2.96 -7.49
N GLY A 50 -5.16 3.23 -6.46
CA GLY A 50 -5.96 2.20 -5.80
C GLY A 50 -5.10 1.29 -4.93
N CYS A 51 -4.25 1.90 -4.08
CA CYS A 51 -3.22 1.16 -3.35
C CYS A 51 -3.77 0.20 -2.28
N GLY A 52 -5.06 0.27 -1.93
CA GLY A 52 -5.71 -0.65 -1.00
C GLY A 52 -5.02 -0.67 0.36
N CYS A 53 -4.48 -1.83 0.76
CA CYS A 53 -3.70 -1.98 2.00
C CYS A 53 -2.21 -1.57 1.87
N GLY A 54 -1.79 -1.10 0.69
CA GLY A 54 -0.45 -0.59 0.42
C GLY A 54 0.58 -1.64 -0.02
N VAL A 55 0.17 -2.88 -0.30
CA VAL A 55 1.10 -4.01 -0.51
C VAL A 55 2.12 -3.75 -1.62
N ILE A 56 1.71 -3.16 -2.77
CA ILE A 56 2.61 -2.91 -3.90
C ILE A 56 3.70 -1.93 -3.47
N GLY A 57 3.30 -0.83 -2.85
CA GLY A 57 4.20 0.15 -2.26
C GLY A 57 5.19 -0.43 -1.26
N LEU A 58 4.73 -1.29 -0.35
CA LEU A 58 5.59 -1.96 0.63
C LEU A 58 6.64 -2.83 -0.07
N VAL A 59 6.23 -3.63 -1.06
CA VAL A 59 7.14 -4.50 -1.81
C VAL A 59 8.15 -3.66 -2.61
N LEU A 60 7.72 -2.57 -3.23
CA LEU A 60 8.59 -1.65 -3.98
C LEU A 60 9.63 -1.01 -3.06
N CYS A 61 9.21 -0.41 -1.93
CA CYS A 61 10.13 0.21 -0.98
C CYS A 61 11.10 -0.80 -0.34
N TYR A 62 10.67 -2.04 -0.11
CA TYR A 62 11.54 -3.10 0.39
C TYR A 62 12.62 -3.50 -0.62
N ARG A 63 12.27 -3.58 -1.91
CA ARG A 63 13.20 -4.01 -2.97
C ARG A 63 14.07 -2.89 -3.52
N HIS A 64 13.56 -1.68 -3.53
CA HIS A 64 14.18 -0.49 -4.12
C HIS A 64 14.25 0.61 -3.07
N SER A 65 15.27 0.58 -2.21
CA SER A 65 15.34 1.44 -1.01
C SER A 65 15.40 2.95 -1.29
N GLU A 66 15.74 3.36 -2.52
CA GLU A 66 15.85 4.77 -2.91
C GLU A 66 14.62 5.32 -3.63
N VAL A 67 13.58 4.51 -3.90
CA VAL A 67 12.39 4.98 -4.60
C VAL A 67 11.41 5.66 -3.65
N GLN A 68 10.63 6.59 -4.19
CA GLN A 68 9.57 7.26 -3.46
C GLN A 68 8.24 6.80 -4.03
N VAL A 69 7.43 6.15 -3.20
CA VAL A 69 6.09 5.69 -3.60
C VAL A 69 5.04 6.53 -2.91
N THR A 70 4.10 7.05 -3.70
CA THR A 70 2.87 7.71 -3.25
C THR A 70 1.70 6.77 -3.50
N GLY A 71 0.87 6.54 -2.48
CA GLY A 71 -0.37 5.78 -2.63
C GLY A 71 -1.57 6.71 -2.85
N LEU A 72 -2.49 6.33 -3.72
CA LEU A 72 -3.79 6.97 -3.87
C LEU A 72 -4.88 5.95 -3.60
N GLU A 73 -5.76 6.22 -2.63
CA GLU A 73 -6.86 5.32 -2.29
C GLU A 73 -8.16 6.11 -2.06
N LEU A 74 -9.26 5.66 -2.66
CA LEU A 74 -10.56 6.31 -2.57
C LEU A 74 -11.25 5.99 -1.23
N GLN A 75 -11.08 4.77 -0.73
CA GLN A 75 -11.77 4.29 0.46
C GLN A 75 -11.03 4.70 1.75
N PRO A 76 -11.63 5.52 2.63
CA PRO A 76 -10.96 6.05 3.82
C PRO A 76 -10.41 4.96 4.74
N ALA A 77 -11.15 3.87 4.91
CA ALA A 77 -10.73 2.76 5.77
C ALA A 77 -9.48 2.03 5.22
N LEU A 78 -9.37 1.88 3.90
CA LEU A 78 -8.19 1.29 3.25
C LEU A 78 -7.02 2.28 3.21
N ALA A 79 -7.30 3.58 3.03
CA ALA A 79 -6.29 4.62 3.11
C ALA A 79 -5.64 4.68 4.51
N ASP A 80 -6.44 4.64 5.57
CA ASP A 80 -5.95 4.57 6.95
C ASP A 80 -5.20 3.26 7.21
N LEU A 81 -5.72 2.12 6.74
CA LEU A 81 -5.04 0.83 6.88
C LEU A 81 -3.68 0.80 6.17
N SER A 82 -3.59 1.31 4.94
CA SER A 82 -2.33 1.39 4.20
C SER A 82 -1.35 2.32 4.90
N GLN A 83 -1.80 3.45 5.45
CA GLN A 83 -0.94 4.32 6.28
C GLN A 83 -0.38 3.58 7.50
N ARG A 84 -1.18 2.74 8.17
CA ARG A 84 -0.72 1.93 9.32
C ARG A 84 0.25 0.82 8.93
N ASN A 85 0.22 0.37 7.68
CA ASN A 85 1.15 -0.62 7.14
C ASN A 85 2.48 -0.03 6.73
N ILE A 86 2.59 1.30 6.67
CA ILE A 86 3.88 1.99 6.47
C ILE A 86 4.77 1.66 7.67
N GLN A 87 5.64 0.67 7.48
CA GLN A 87 6.81 0.43 8.31
C GLN A 87 7.74 1.67 8.23
N PRO A 88 8.79 1.81 9.04
CA PRO A 88 9.76 2.93 8.93
C PRO A 88 10.56 3.00 7.60
N THR A 89 10.03 2.42 6.51
CA THR A 89 10.49 2.45 5.12
C THR A 89 10.00 3.70 4.38
N ALA A 90 10.69 4.08 3.31
CA ALA A 90 10.51 5.31 2.51
C ALA A 90 9.17 5.49 1.75
N PHE A 91 8.10 4.78 2.12
CA PHE A 91 6.77 4.94 1.54
C PHE A 91 6.16 6.26 2.02
N LYS A 92 5.96 7.22 1.12
CA LYS A 92 5.57 8.59 1.46
C LYS A 92 4.16 8.86 0.97
N ILE A 93 3.26 9.03 1.94
CA ILE A 93 1.94 9.65 1.80
C ILE A 93 0.93 8.77 1.04
N VAL A 94 -0.19 8.47 1.73
CA VAL A 94 -1.40 7.98 1.09
C VAL A 94 -2.35 9.17 0.96
N LEU A 95 -2.66 9.56 -0.27
CA LEU A 95 -3.65 10.57 -0.58
C LEU A 95 -5.03 9.89 -0.65
N GLN A 96 -5.98 10.42 0.10
CA GLN A 96 -7.37 10.04 0.01
C GLN A 96 -8.09 11.05 -0.89
N LEU A 97 -8.64 10.60 -2.01
CA LEU A 97 -9.60 11.42 -2.76
C LEU A 97 -10.93 11.32 -2.05
N SER A 98 -11.46 12.41 -1.51
CA SER A 98 -12.89 12.48 -1.18
C SER A 98 -13.63 13.03 -2.40
N MET A 99 -14.89 12.65 -2.61
CA MET A 99 -15.74 13.22 -3.66
C MET A 99 -15.95 14.75 -3.51
N GLU A 100 -15.44 15.36 -2.44
CA GLU A 100 -15.43 16.81 -2.21
C GLU A 100 -14.25 17.51 -2.90
N THR A 101 -13.18 16.79 -3.27
CA THR A 101 -11.97 17.39 -3.85
C THR A 101 -12.10 17.73 -5.35
N CYS A 102 -13.18 17.30 -6.02
CA CYS A 102 -13.47 17.66 -7.41
C CYS A 102 -14.36 18.91 -7.58
N ALA A 103 -14.74 19.58 -6.48
CA ALA A 103 -15.59 20.77 -6.50
C ALA A 103 -14.86 22.08 -6.14
N GLN A 104 -13.53 22.11 -6.21
CA GLN A 104 -12.73 23.32 -6.09
C GLN A 104 -11.87 23.56 -7.33
#